data_AF-A0A9P5KSP3-F1
#
_entry.id   AF-A0A9P5KSP3-F1
#
_cell.length_a   1.000
_cell.length_b   1.000
_cell.length_c   1.000
_cell.angle_alpha   90.00
_cell.angle_beta   90.00
_cell.angle_gamma   90.00
#
_symmetry.space_group_name_H-M   'P 1'
#
loop_
_entity.id
_entity.type
_entity.pdbx_description
1 polymer ?
#
loop_
_entity_poly.entity_id
_entity_poly.type
_entity_poly.pdbx_seq_one_letter_code
_entity_poly.pdbx_strand_id
1 'polypeptide(L)'
;MTSTYAAMHRKELVELGFVCDNVVIEEAAQMTELDTFLSLSLALGQGRDAGHALRRVVLIGDVQQNAPIVQNMSLRVHSQLDKSLFQRLTRLGVPVHTLETQFRVRPEIAALYAWRYPNINITTNSTKLGYPDANAGLKYTFQFVDVGDYQGRGETEPTPHMYQNLGEAEYAVGLYQYLRLLGYPAKGITILTAYAGQKALIDDVLRQRCSGAANRQNEIFGLPSQVATIDRYQGEENDIVIVSLVRTRAPGYLRDQRRMTVALSRARQGLYVLGRGTLLRSCAELEPVWTALHPRERVTDDSDDNNEDDDLLVVPGEMYGQPLLETRAAVRMQGLEHLGQYVYEMTKTRLEYEQQQQQQQPSLQGPEQSDHQTDE
;
A
#
# COMPACT_ATOMS: atom_id res chain seq x y z
N MET A 1 18.26 -15.15 9.10
CA MET A 1 17.66 -14.69 10.37
C MET A 1 17.49 -13.19 10.32
N THR A 2 16.55 -12.60 11.06
CA THR A 2 16.46 -11.13 11.15
C THR A 2 17.65 -10.58 11.96
N SER A 3 18.02 -9.33 11.70
CA SER A 3 19.08 -8.65 12.45
C SER A 3 18.78 -8.55 13.95
N THR A 4 17.51 -8.31 14.30
CA THR A 4 17.04 -8.31 15.70
C THR A 4 17.24 -9.67 16.36
N TYR A 5 16.88 -10.76 15.67
CA TYR A 5 17.10 -12.11 16.20
C TYR A 5 18.59 -12.39 16.41
N ALA A 6 19.42 -12.02 15.43
CA ALA A 6 20.87 -12.15 15.50
C ALA A 6 21.45 -11.38 16.69
N ALA A 7 20.99 -10.14 16.91
CA ALA A 7 21.42 -9.32 18.05
C ALA A 7 20.99 -9.93 19.40
N MET A 8 19.74 -10.39 19.52
CA MET A 8 19.21 -10.96 20.76
C MET A 8 19.88 -12.28 21.15
N HIS A 9 20.15 -13.16 20.18
CA HIS A 9 20.70 -14.50 20.43
C HIS A 9 22.22 -14.56 20.20
N ARG A 10 22.88 -13.40 20.14
CA ARG A 10 24.32 -13.34 19.82
C ARG A 10 25.17 -14.20 20.74
N LYS A 11 24.88 -14.14 22.04
CA LYS A 11 25.65 -14.88 23.05
C LYS A 11 25.51 -16.39 22.85
N GLU A 12 24.29 -16.87 22.66
CA GLU A 12 23.99 -18.28 22.41
C GLU A 12 24.62 -18.78 21.11
N LEU A 13 24.50 -18.01 20.01
CA LEU A 13 25.11 -18.36 18.73
C LEU A 13 26.64 -18.45 18.84
N VAL A 14 27.27 -17.55 19.59
CA VAL A 14 28.71 -17.60 19.86
C VAL A 14 29.09 -18.80 20.75
N GLU A 15 28.31 -19.08 21.80
CA GLU A 15 28.52 -20.23 22.68
C GLU A 15 28.36 -21.58 21.93
N LEU A 16 27.49 -21.63 20.91
CA LEU A 16 27.32 -22.76 20.00
C LEU A 16 28.43 -22.89 18.94
N GLY A 17 29.35 -21.92 18.86
CA GLY A 17 30.42 -21.90 17.86
C GLY A 17 29.92 -21.61 16.43
N PHE A 18 28.84 -20.84 16.29
CA PHE A 18 28.33 -20.44 14.97
C PHE A 18 29.38 -19.65 14.18
N VAL A 19 29.60 -20.06 12.93
CA VAL A 19 30.53 -19.42 11.98
C VAL A 19 29.88 -19.36 10.60
N CYS A 20 30.18 -18.32 9.81
CA CYS A 20 29.76 -18.26 8.42
C CYS A 20 30.75 -17.53 7.51
N ASP A 21 31.08 -18.14 6.36
CA ASP A 21 32.02 -17.58 5.39
C ASP A 21 31.43 -16.42 4.58
N ASN A 22 30.11 -16.40 4.39
CA ASN A 22 29.44 -15.44 3.53
C ASN A 22 28.19 -14.90 4.23
N VAL A 23 28.00 -13.59 4.19
CA VAL A 23 26.84 -12.92 4.74
C VAL A 23 26.13 -12.17 3.61
N VAL A 24 24.83 -12.40 3.49
CA VAL A 24 23.94 -11.64 2.62
C VAL A 24 22.95 -10.90 3.50
N ILE A 25 22.90 -9.57 3.36
CA ILE A 25 21.97 -8.70 4.08
C ILE A 25 21.05 -8.05 3.06
N GLU A 26 19.79 -8.45 3.07
CA GLU A 26 18.73 -7.76 2.35
C GLU A 26 18.20 -6.60 3.19
N GLU A 27 17.57 -5.63 2.53
CA GLU A 27 17.08 -4.40 3.16
C GLU A 27 18.17 -3.62 3.93
N ALA A 28 19.43 -3.72 3.49
CA ALA A 28 20.58 -3.16 4.19
C ALA A 28 20.49 -1.63 4.40
N ALA A 29 19.71 -0.93 3.58
CA ALA A 29 19.46 0.50 3.73
C ALA A 29 18.57 0.85 4.95
N GLN A 30 17.75 -0.11 5.43
CA GLN A 30 16.80 0.03 6.53
C GLN A 30 17.36 -0.40 7.89
N MET A 31 18.52 -1.07 7.90
CA MET A 31 19.18 -1.48 9.12
C MET A 31 20.05 -0.35 9.67
N THR A 32 20.05 -0.15 10.99
CA THR A 32 21.01 0.77 11.60
C THR A 32 22.42 0.26 11.32
N GLU A 33 23.40 1.17 11.34
CA GLU A 33 24.80 0.78 11.19
C GLU A 33 25.21 -0.25 12.27
N LEU A 34 24.69 -0.10 13.49
CA LEU A 34 24.94 -1.04 14.59
C LEU A 34 24.39 -2.44 14.29
N ASP A 35 23.14 -2.55 13.84
CA ASP A 35 22.53 -3.86 13.53
C ASP A 35 23.27 -4.58 12.40
N THR A 36 23.73 -3.82 11.42
CA THR A 36 24.55 -4.34 10.31
C THR A 36 25.89 -4.85 10.85
N PHE A 37 26.57 -4.06 11.68
CA PHE A 37 27.84 -4.43 12.28
C PHE A 37 27.72 -5.66 13.19
N LEU A 38 26.66 -5.75 14.01
CA LEU A 38 26.41 -6.90 14.87
C LEU A 38 26.26 -8.19 14.06
N SER A 39 25.52 -8.12 12.95
CA SER A 39 25.33 -9.23 12.02
C SER A 39 26.66 -9.72 11.42
N LEU A 40 27.57 -8.80 11.08
CA LEU A 40 28.92 -9.13 10.59
C LEU A 40 29.82 -9.67 11.71
N SER A 41 29.72 -9.13 12.93
CA SER A 41 30.53 -9.55 14.07
C SER A 41 30.27 -10.99 14.49
N LEU A 42 29.03 -11.47 14.30
CA LEU A 42 28.64 -12.86 14.51
C LEU A 42 29.34 -13.81 13.54
N ALA A 43 29.51 -13.37 12.30
CA ALA A 43 30.14 -14.15 11.25
C ALA A 43 31.66 -14.30 11.45
N LEU A 44 32.28 -13.39 12.18
CA LEU A 44 33.74 -13.28 12.33
C LEU A 44 34.35 -14.30 13.30
N GLY A 45 33.56 -15.19 13.93
CA GLY A 45 34.05 -16.29 14.77
C GLY A 45 34.89 -15.82 15.98
N GLN A 46 34.31 -15.79 17.18
CA GLN A 46 35.05 -15.39 18.38
C GLN A 46 35.82 -16.57 19.01
N GLY A 47 37.05 -16.82 18.52
CA GLY A 47 38.04 -17.67 19.18
C GLY A 47 37.90 -19.18 19.00
N ARG A 48 39.04 -19.89 19.09
CA ARG A 48 39.38 -21.29 18.77
C ARG A 48 39.63 -21.64 17.29
N ASP A 49 38.95 -21.01 16.34
CA ASP A 49 39.27 -21.13 14.89
C ASP A 49 39.81 -19.81 14.34
N ALA A 50 41.05 -19.46 14.70
CA ALA A 50 41.74 -18.25 14.21
C ALA A 50 41.96 -18.21 12.67
N GLY A 51 41.55 -19.26 11.95
CA GLY A 51 41.58 -19.33 10.49
C GLY A 51 40.24 -19.07 9.79
N HIS A 52 39.12 -18.98 10.52
CA HIS A 52 37.81 -18.78 9.91
C HIS A 52 37.51 -17.28 9.72
N ALA A 53 37.80 -16.76 8.53
CA ALA A 53 37.54 -15.38 8.17
C ALA A 53 36.27 -15.26 7.32
N LEU A 54 35.44 -14.25 7.62
CA LEU A 54 34.36 -13.80 6.74
C LEU A 54 34.94 -13.44 5.37
N ARG A 55 34.51 -14.15 4.32
CA ARG A 55 35.08 -14.03 2.96
C ARG A 55 34.28 -13.08 2.09
N ARG A 56 32.96 -13.07 2.21
CA ARG A 56 32.07 -12.24 1.37
C ARG A 56 30.96 -11.60 2.19
N VAL A 57 30.72 -10.34 1.88
CA VAL A 57 29.59 -9.58 2.41
C VAL A 57 28.84 -9.00 1.22
N VAL A 58 27.57 -9.37 1.08
CA VAL A 58 26.67 -8.84 0.05
C VAL A 58 25.61 -8.02 0.75
N LEU A 59 25.58 -6.72 0.48
CA LEU A 59 24.57 -5.81 1.01
C LEU A 59 23.63 -5.43 -0.13
N ILE A 60 22.36 -5.73 0.03
CA ILE A 60 21.30 -5.43 -0.94
C ILE A 60 20.34 -4.46 -0.26
N GLY A 61 20.13 -3.29 -0.84
CA GLY A 61 19.26 -2.28 -0.26
C GLY A 61 19.05 -1.09 -1.19
N ASP A 62 18.14 -0.21 -0.79
CA ASP A 62 17.78 0.99 -1.54
C ASP A 62 17.81 2.21 -0.63
N VAL A 63 18.80 3.09 -0.84
CA VAL A 63 18.98 4.32 -0.05
C VAL A 63 17.90 5.38 -0.28
N GLN A 64 17.12 5.21 -1.36
CA GLN A 64 16.04 6.12 -1.74
C GLN A 64 14.69 5.76 -1.12
N GLN A 65 14.55 4.55 -0.58
CA GLN A 65 13.41 4.12 0.23
C GLN A 65 13.64 4.42 1.73
N ASN A 66 12.81 3.85 2.62
CA ASN A 66 12.85 4.17 4.04
C ASN A 66 14.22 3.86 4.68
N ALA A 67 14.56 4.69 5.66
CA ALA A 67 15.72 4.51 6.52
C ALA A 67 15.33 3.75 7.81
N PRO A 68 16.30 3.35 8.63
CA PRO A 68 16.06 2.80 9.96
C PRO A 68 15.18 3.74 10.80
N ILE A 69 14.20 3.16 11.51
CA ILE A 69 13.30 3.92 12.36
C ILE A 69 14.02 4.32 13.65
N VAL A 70 14.30 5.61 13.79
CA VAL A 70 14.84 6.20 15.02
C VAL A 70 13.73 7.00 15.71
N GLN A 71 13.27 6.50 16.87
CA GLN A 71 12.16 7.11 17.63
C GLN A 71 12.53 8.49 18.19
N ASN A 72 13.75 8.62 18.71
CA ASN A 72 14.23 9.89 19.25
C ASN A 72 14.64 10.84 18.11
N MET A 73 13.83 11.88 17.89
CA MET A 73 14.06 12.84 16.81
C MET A 73 15.42 13.55 16.93
N SER A 74 15.89 13.84 18.14
CA SER A 74 17.17 14.49 18.37
C SER A 74 18.34 13.62 17.93
N LEU A 75 18.32 12.32 18.26
CA LEU A 75 19.34 11.37 17.77
C LEU A 75 19.28 11.20 16.25
N ARG A 76 18.08 11.23 15.67
CA ARG A 76 17.90 11.17 14.22
C ARG A 76 18.52 12.37 13.51
N VAL A 77 18.22 13.58 13.98
CA VAL A 77 18.63 14.82 13.30
C VAL A 77 20.08 15.19 13.59
N HIS A 78 20.48 15.18 14.87
CA HIS A 78 21.80 15.66 15.28
C HIS A 78 22.88 14.60 15.15
N SER A 79 22.57 13.33 15.40
CA SER A 79 23.53 12.23 15.32
C SER A 79 23.42 11.41 14.04
N GLN A 80 22.38 11.63 13.22
CA GLN A 80 22.15 10.91 11.97
C GLN A 80 22.10 9.38 12.15
N LEU A 81 21.51 8.92 13.26
CA LEU A 81 21.41 7.49 13.59
C LEU A 81 20.53 6.70 12.60
N ASP A 82 19.77 7.40 11.75
CA ASP A 82 18.99 6.85 10.65
C ASP A 82 19.81 6.63 9.36
N LYS A 83 21.13 6.71 9.43
CA LYS A 83 22.03 6.40 8.32
C LYS A 83 22.55 4.98 8.50
N SER A 84 22.18 4.12 7.57
CA SER A 84 22.65 2.73 7.53
C SER A 84 24.10 2.63 7.09
N LEU A 85 24.74 1.50 7.42
CA LEU A 85 26.08 1.18 6.90
C LEU A 85 26.08 1.20 5.37
N PHE A 86 25.03 0.67 4.74
CA PHE A 86 24.86 0.66 3.29
C PHE A 86 24.85 2.09 2.69
N GLN A 87 24.08 3.00 3.31
CA GLN A 87 24.06 4.40 2.89
C GLN A 87 25.42 5.06 3.08
N ARG A 88 26.12 4.79 4.19
CA ARG A 88 27.46 5.34 4.45
C ARG A 88 28.48 4.86 3.41
N LEU A 89 28.52 3.57 3.10
CA LEU A 89 29.43 2.99 2.10
C LEU A 89 29.18 3.57 0.70
N THR A 90 27.91 3.70 0.31
CA THR A 90 27.52 4.32 -0.97
C THR A 90 28.01 5.77 -1.06
N ARG A 91 27.87 6.55 0.03
CA ARG A 91 28.36 7.94 0.08
C ARG A 91 29.89 8.06 0.04
N LEU A 92 30.60 7.05 0.53
CA LEU A 92 32.06 6.98 0.48
C LEU A 92 32.59 6.55 -0.90
N GLY A 93 31.71 6.29 -1.88
CA GLY A 93 32.11 5.92 -3.23
C GLY A 93 32.47 4.45 -3.39
N VAL A 94 32.04 3.58 -2.47
CA VAL A 94 32.13 2.12 -2.68
C VAL A 94 31.33 1.78 -3.95
N PRO A 95 31.90 1.00 -4.89
CA PRO A 95 31.18 0.61 -6.10
C PRO A 95 29.87 -0.12 -5.76
N VAL A 96 28.76 0.33 -6.35
CA VAL A 96 27.44 -0.26 -6.19
C VAL A 96 26.97 -0.80 -7.54
N HIS A 97 26.44 -2.02 -7.55
CA HIS A 97 25.73 -2.56 -8.70
C HIS A 97 24.26 -2.15 -8.60
N THR A 98 23.81 -1.36 -9.57
CA THR A 98 22.45 -0.83 -9.61
C THR A 98 21.58 -1.66 -10.54
N LEU A 99 20.42 -2.10 -10.06
CA LEU A 99 19.44 -2.84 -10.85
C LEU A 99 18.45 -1.86 -11.50
N GLU A 100 18.24 -1.99 -12.81
CA GLU A 100 17.47 -1.00 -13.60
C GLU A 100 16.14 -1.55 -14.13
N THR A 101 15.94 -2.85 -14.09
CA THR A 101 14.72 -3.51 -14.60
C THR A 101 13.87 -4.06 -13.47
N GLN A 102 12.59 -3.70 -13.46
CA GLN A 102 11.60 -4.19 -12.51
C GLN A 102 10.55 -5.09 -13.21
N PHE A 103 9.95 -6.00 -12.43
CA PHE A 103 9.12 -7.10 -12.92
C PHE A 103 7.75 -7.21 -12.25
N ARG A 104 7.34 -6.21 -11.46
CA ARG A 104 6.14 -6.31 -10.59
C ARG A 104 5.08 -5.26 -10.85
N VAL A 105 5.50 -4.05 -11.21
CA VAL A 105 4.63 -2.86 -11.28
C VAL A 105 4.37 -2.49 -12.75
N ARG A 106 3.19 -1.94 -13.06
CA ARG A 106 2.93 -1.38 -14.40
C ARG A 106 3.84 -0.18 -14.71
N PRO A 107 4.21 0.08 -15.99
CA PRO A 107 5.07 1.21 -16.34
C PRO A 107 4.56 2.57 -15.85
N GLU A 108 3.24 2.79 -15.90
CA GLU A 108 2.61 4.05 -15.53
C GLU A 108 2.69 4.31 -14.02
N ILE A 109 2.62 3.25 -13.20
CA ILE A 109 2.82 3.35 -11.75
C ILE A 109 4.33 3.49 -11.44
N ALA A 110 5.19 2.78 -12.15
CA ALA A 110 6.64 2.86 -11.97
C ALA A 110 7.17 4.29 -12.22
N ALA A 111 6.57 5.01 -13.17
CA ALA A 111 6.88 6.40 -13.46
C ALA A 111 6.64 7.33 -12.25
N LEU A 112 5.73 6.98 -11.33
CA LEU A 112 5.36 7.83 -10.18
C LEU A 112 6.49 8.06 -9.18
N TYR A 113 7.46 7.15 -9.15
CA TYR A 113 8.61 7.22 -8.26
C TYR A 113 9.95 7.25 -9.00
N ALA A 114 9.94 7.26 -10.34
CA ALA A 114 11.16 7.28 -11.16
C ALA A 114 12.02 8.52 -10.92
N TRP A 115 11.40 9.67 -10.64
CA TRP A 115 12.09 10.93 -10.30
C TRP A 115 13.06 10.80 -9.11
N ARG A 116 12.85 9.80 -8.25
CA ARG A 116 13.71 9.53 -7.09
C ARG A 116 15.04 8.87 -7.48
N TYR A 117 15.12 8.34 -8.69
CA TYR A 117 16.25 7.59 -9.23
C TYR A 117 16.81 8.27 -10.50
N PRO A 118 17.37 9.49 -10.41
CA PRO A 118 17.69 10.31 -11.58
C PRO A 118 18.76 9.70 -12.50
N ASN A 119 19.59 8.80 -11.98
CA ASN A 119 20.67 8.16 -12.72
C ASN A 119 20.29 6.76 -13.23
N ILE A 120 19.02 6.37 -13.12
CA ILE A 120 18.54 5.05 -13.48
C ILE A 120 17.33 5.22 -14.38
N ASN A 121 17.34 4.55 -15.53
CA ASN A 121 16.13 4.42 -16.33
C ASN A 121 15.36 3.17 -15.87
N ILE A 122 14.35 3.37 -15.02
CA ILE A 122 13.53 2.27 -14.51
C ILE A 122 12.73 1.66 -15.66
N THR A 123 13.13 0.48 -16.09
CA THR A 123 12.45 -0.25 -17.16
C THR A 123 11.51 -1.29 -16.59
N THR A 124 10.33 -1.40 -17.19
CA THR A 124 9.32 -2.39 -16.82
C THR A 124 9.32 -3.51 -17.82
N ASN A 125 9.55 -4.76 -17.39
CA ASN A 125 9.36 -5.90 -18.27
C ASN A 125 7.87 -6.30 -18.32
N SER A 126 7.10 -5.57 -19.15
CA SER A 126 5.65 -5.73 -19.28
C SER A 126 5.23 -7.12 -19.77
N THR A 127 6.05 -7.77 -20.60
CA THR A 127 5.77 -9.11 -21.16
C THR A 127 5.60 -10.20 -20.10
N LYS A 128 6.15 -9.99 -18.90
CA LYS A 128 6.06 -10.94 -17.78
C LYS A 128 4.96 -10.62 -16.78
N LEU A 129 4.27 -9.48 -16.89
CA LEU A 129 3.29 -9.05 -15.89
C LEU A 129 1.96 -9.81 -16.02
N GLY A 130 1.48 -10.01 -17.24
CA GLY A 130 0.19 -10.68 -17.49
C GLY A 130 -1.02 -9.91 -16.93
N TYR A 131 -0.89 -8.60 -16.67
CA TYR A 131 -1.98 -7.77 -16.17
C TYR A 131 -2.92 -7.34 -17.29
N PRO A 132 -4.22 -7.13 -17.02
CA PRO A 132 -5.15 -6.53 -18.00
C PRO A 132 -4.69 -5.12 -18.41
N ASP A 133 -5.12 -4.59 -19.54
CA ASP A 133 -4.68 -3.24 -19.97
C ASP A 133 -5.14 -2.12 -19.03
N ALA A 134 -6.28 -2.30 -18.36
CA ALA A 134 -6.81 -1.36 -17.38
C ALA A 134 -7.45 -2.05 -16.19
N ASN A 135 -7.70 -1.28 -15.13
CA ASN A 135 -8.43 -1.74 -13.96
C ASN A 135 -9.94 -1.58 -14.23
N ALA A 136 -10.66 -2.69 -14.31
CA ALA A 136 -12.12 -2.72 -14.48
C ALA A 136 -12.82 -1.81 -13.47
N GLY A 137 -13.74 -0.98 -13.94
CA GLY A 137 -14.52 -0.03 -13.14
C GLY A 137 -13.79 1.27 -12.80
N LEU A 138 -12.51 1.41 -13.14
CA LEU A 138 -11.70 2.59 -12.81
C LEU A 138 -11.12 3.18 -14.07
N LYS A 139 -11.34 4.48 -14.31
CA LYS A 139 -10.88 5.12 -15.56
C LYS A 139 -9.37 5.04 -15.70
N TYR A 140 -8.65 5.24 -14.59
CA TYR A 140 -7.21 5.27 -14.55
C TYR A 140 -6.59 4.17 -13.70
N THR A 141 -5.42 3.72 -14.12
CA THR A 141 -4.53 2.81 -13.38
C THR A 141 -4.13 3.40 -12.03
N PHE A 142 -3.85 4.70 -11.98
CA PHE A 142 -3.64 5.42 -10.75
C PHE A 142 -4.35 6.77 -10.77
N GLN A 143 -4.76 7.26 -9.61
CA GLN A 143 -5.37 8.58 -9.47
C GLN A 143 -5.10 9.15 -8.08
N PHE A 144 -4.78 10.44 -8.03
CA PHE A 144 -4.90 11.22 -6.80
C PHE A 144 -6.33 11.75 -6.69
N VAL A 145 -6.91 11.64 -5.49
CA VAL A 145 -8.26 12.11 -5.19
C VAL A 145 -8.17 13.17 -4.11
N ASP A 146 -8.59 14.39 -4.42
CA ASP A 146 -8.65 15.48 -3.45
C ASP A 146 -9.82 15.26 -2.49
N VAL A 147 -9.49 15.03 -1.23
CA VAL A 147 -10.49 14.84 -0.18
C VAL A 147 -10.62 16.13 0.62
N GLY A 148 -11.69 16.86 0.33
CA GLY A 148 -12.14 18.04 1.05
C GLY A 148 -12.51 17.77 2.51
N ASP A 149 -13.02 18.79 3.18
CA ASP A 149 -13.47 18.66 4.56
C ASP A 149 -14.77 17.85 4.61
N TYR A 150 -14.85 16.91 5.55
CA TYR A 150 -16.04 16.10 5.77
C TYR A 150 -16.66 16.48 7.13
N GLN A 151 -17.97 16.79 7.13
CA GLN A 151 -18.66 17.32 8.31
C GLN A 151 -17.96 18.57 8.89
N GLY A 152 -17.43 19.42 8.00
CA GLY A 152 -16.71 20.65 8.36
C GLY A 152 -15.33 20.42 8.98
N ARG A 153 -14.75 19.22 8.83
CA ARG A 153 -13.43 18.88 9.40
C ARG A 153 -12.55 18.16 8.38
N GLY A 154 -11.30 18.59 8.27
CA GLY A 154 -10.21 17.84 7.64
C GLY A 154 -9.50 16.92 8.65
N GLU A 155 -8.22 17.19 8.92
CA GLU A 155 -7.44 16.43 9.91
C GLU A 155 -7.92 16.70 11.36
N THR A 156 -7.98 15.63 12.16
CA THR A 156 -8.27 15.63 13.60
C THR A 156 -7.16 14.92 14.38
N GLU A 157 -7.07 15.20 15.67
CA GLU A 157 -6.07 14.62 16.58
C GLU A 157 -6.75 14.34 17.94
N PRO A 158 -7.47 13.19 18.08
CA PRO A 158 -8.24 12.90 19.30
C PRO A 158 -7.35 12.77 20.54
N THR A 159 -6.14 12.26 20.37
CA THR A 159 -5.07 12.24 21.37
C THR A 159 -3.78 12.74 20.73
N PRO A 160 -2.86 13.32 21.52
CA PRO A 160 -1.61 13.86 20.99
C PRO A 160 -0.88 12.84 20.09
N HIS A 161 -0.50 13.28 18.90
CA HIS A 161 0.16 12.55 17.83
C HIS A 161 -0.65 11.44 17.13
N MET A 162 -1.94 11.28 17.46
CA MET A 162 -2.85 10.33 16.79
C MET A 162 -3.65 11.02 15.70
N TYR A 163 -2.96 11.43 14.63
CA TYR A 163 -3.59 12.08 13.47
C TYR A 163 -4.58 11.14 12.75
N GLN A 164 -5.74 11.70 12.43
CA GLN A 164 -6.85 11.05 11.75
C GLN A 164 -7.50 12.01 10.74
N ASN A 165 -8.20 11.46 9.75
CA ASN A 165 -9.03 12.18 8.81
C ASN A 165 -10.21 11.28 8.45
N LEU A 166 -11.39 11.62 8.98
CA LEU A 166 -12.60 10.82 8.80
C LEU A 166 -13.05 10.78 7.34
N GLY A 167 -12.96 11.91 6.63
CA GLY A 167 -13.32 11.97 5.21
C GLY A 167 -12.49 11.01 4.38
N GLU A 168 -11.17 11.01 4.55
CA GLU A 168 -10.28 10.07 3.84
C GLU A 168 -10.51 8.60 4.26
N ALA A 169 -10.77 8.33 5.55
CA ALA A 169 -11.02 6.97 6.02
C ALA A 169 -12.29 6.38 5.41
N GLU A 170 -13.37 7.17 5.41
CA GLU A 170 -14.66 6.80 4.81
C GLU A 170 -14.52 6.64 3.28
N TYR A 171 -13.75 7.51 2.63
CA TYR A 171 -13.51 7.41 1.18
C TYR A 171 -12.71 6.15 0.83
N ALA A 172 -11.67 5.84 1.60
CA ALA A 172 -10.88 4.62 1.41
C ALA A 172 -11.74 3.36 1.53
N VAL A 173 -12.62 3.31 2.53
CA VAL A 173 -13.55 2.19 2.72
C VAL A 173 -14.64 2.15 1.65
N GLY A 174 -15.19 3.30 1.24
CA GLY A 174 -16.14 3.39 0.14
C GLY A 174 -15.55 2.89 -1.19
N LEU A 175 -14.31 3.29 -1.50
CA LEU A 175 -13.59 2.78 -2.68
C LEU A 175 -13.31 1.28 -2.57
N TYR A 176 -12.91 0.79 -1.40
CA TYR A 176 -12.77 -0.65 -1.16
C TYR A 176 -14.09 -1.41 -1.40
N GLN A 177 -15.21 -0.91 -0.87
CA GLN A 177 -16.54 -1.50 -1.08
C GLN A 177 -16.92 -1.51 -2.57
N TYR A 178 -16.66 -0.40 -3.28
CA TYR A 178 -16.85 -0.33 -4.73
C TYR A 178 -16.08 -1.43 -5.46
N LEU A 179 -14.78 -1.57 -5.21
CA LEU A 179 -13.94 -2.63 -5.82
C LEU A 179 -14.47 -4.04 -5.52
N ARG A 180 -14.93 -4.28 -4.30
CA ARG A 180 -15.53 -5.57 -3.91
C ARG A 180 -16.83 -5.86 -4.65
N LEU A 181 -17.66 -4.85 -4.90
CA LEU A 181 -18.89 -4.99 -5.69
C LEU A 181 -18.60 -5.33 -7.15
N LEU A 182 -17.52 -4.78 -7.72
CA LEU A 182 -17.03 -5.13 -9.06
C LEU A 182 -16.42 -6.55 -9.14
N GLY A 183 -16.16 -7.19 -8.00
CA GLY A 183 -15.64 -8.55 -7.93
C GLY A 183 -14.13 -8.68 -7.69
N TYR A 184 -13.40 -7.58 -7.43
CA TYR A 184 -11.97 -7.64 -7.13
C TYR A 184 -11.73 -8.47 -5.87
N PRO A 185 -10.78 -9.43 -5.86
CA PRO A 185 -10.53 -10.25 -4.68
C PRO A 185 -10.07 -9.39 -3.50
N ALA A 186 -10.66 -9.57 -2.32
CA ALA A 186 -10.32 -8.79 -1.13
C ALA A 186 -8.82 -8.91 -0.74
N LYS A 187 -8.23 -10.10 -0.96
CA LYS A 187 -6.80 -10.37 -0.78
C LYS A 187 -5.90 -9.57 -1.75
N GLY A 188 -6.44 -9.13 -2.89
CA GLY A 188 -5.75 -8.31 -3.87
C GLY A 188 -5.77 -6.81 -3.55
N ILE A 189 -6.36 -6.40 -2.42
CA ILE A 189 -6.51 -4.99 -2.03
C ILE A 189 -5.87 -4.75 -0.66
N THR A 190 -5.03 -3.72 -0.59
CA THR A 190 -4.44 -3.22 0.68
C THR A 190 -4.77 -1.74 0.85
N ILE A 191 -5.08 -1.34 2.09
CA ILE A 191 -5.23 0.08 2.45
C ILE A 191 -4.01 0.51 3.27
N LEU A 192 -3.31 1.53 2.80
CA LEU A 192 -2.16 2.12 3.47
C LEU A 192 -2.50 3.50 4.00
N THR A 193 -1.80 3.88 5.06
CA THR A 193 -1.88 5.24 5.58
C THR A 193 -0.56 5.70 6.18
N ALA A 194 -0.35 7.00 6.23
CA ALA A 194 0.85 7.59 6.84
C ALA A 194 0.87 7.52 8.37
N TYR A 195 -0.28 7.35 9.04
CA TYR A 195 -0.38 7.50 10.50
C TYR A 195 -1.09 6.32 11.17
N ALA A 196 -0.57 5.91 12.33
CA ALA A 196 -1.17 4.83 13.12
C ALA A 196 -2.58 5.18 13.63
N GLY A 197 -2.85 6.46 13.94
CA GLY A 197 -4.18 6.94 14.31
C GLY A 197 -5.21 6.73 13.20
N GLN A 198 -4.85 7.05 11.96
CA GLN A 198 -5.69 6.79 10.79
C GLN A 198 -5.88 5.30 10.53
N LYS A 199 -4.83 4.49 10.73
CA LYS A 199 -4.93 3.03 10.59
C LYS A 199 -6.01 2.47 11.50
N ALA A 200 -6.04 2.91 12.77
CA ALA A 200 -7.08 2.52 13.71
C ALA A 200 -8.48 2.99 13.27
N LEU A 201 -8.60 4.22 12.77
CA LEU A 201 -9.87 4.75 12.27
C LEU A 201 -10.39 3.97 11.06
N ILE A 202 -9.54 3.63 10.10
CA ILE A 202 -9.90 2.82 8.93
C ILE A 202 -10.36 1.42 9.37
N ASP A 203 -9.67 0.80 10.33
CA ASP A 203 -10.09 -0.48 10.90
C ASP A 203 -11.50 -0.39 11.54
N ASP A 204 -11.78 0.70 12.26
CA ASP A 204 -13.09 0.92 12.88
C ASP A 204 -14.19 1.11 11.83
N VAL A 205 -13.94 1.90 10.77
CA VAL A 205 -14.89 2.11 9.67
C VAL A 205 -15.14 0.81 8.90
N LEU A 206 -14.09 0.01 8.62
CA LEU A 206 -14.23 -1.31 8.01
C LEU A 206 -15.07 -2.25 8.88
N ARG A 207 -14.86 -2.25 10.20
CA ARG A 207 -15.64 -3.09 11.13
C ARG A 207 -17.11 -2.73 11.12
N GLN A 208 -17.42 -1.43 11.08
CA GLN A 208 -18.79 -0.94 11.06
C GLN A 208 -19.49 -1.20 9.72
N ARG A 209 -18.82 -0.94 8.59
CA ARG A 209 -19.43 -0.97 7.25
C ARG A 209 -19.31 -2.30 6.52
N CYS A 210 -18.27 -3.08 6.80
CA CYS A 210 -17.96 -4.31 6.07
C CYS A 210 -18.09 -5.58 6.92
N SER A 211 -17.88 -5.54 8.25
CA SER A 211 -17.82 -6.76 9.07
C SER A 211 -18.81 -6.86 10.24
N GLY A 212 -19.87 -6.05 10.26
CA GLY A 212 -20.87 -6.09 11.32
C GLY A 212 -21.68 -7.39 11.33
N ALA A 213 -21.70 -8.11 12.47
CA ALA A 213 -22.38 -9.40 12.65
C ALA A 213 -23.91 -9.39 12.38
N ALA A 214 -24.52 -8.21 12.26
CA ALA A 214 -25.93 -8.03 11.93
C ALA A 214 -26.22 -7.83 10.43
N ASN A 215 -25.20 -7.72 9.58
CA ASN A 215 -25.36 -7.36 8.17
C ASN A 215 -24.94 -8.53 7.24
N ARG A 216 -25.88 -9.02 6.40
CA ARG A 216 -25.58 -9.91 5.26
C ARG A 216 -24.54 -9.33 4.27
N GLN A 217 -24.27 -8.03 4.35
CA GLN A 217 -23.20 -7.34 3.62
C GLN A 217 -21.80 -7.88 3.92
N ASN A 218 -21.61 -8.57 5.07
CA ASN A 218 -20.33 -9.17 5.44
C ASN A 218 -19.84 -10.22 4.43
N GLU A 219 -20.77 -10.96 3.79
CA GLU A 219 -20.43 -11.94 2.75
C GLU A 219 -19.98 -11.28 1.44
N ILE A 220 -20.51 -10.10 1.13
CA ILE A 220 -20.19 -9.37 -0.11
C ILE A 220 -18.79 -8.76 -0.02
N PHE A 221 -18.51 -8.01 1.04
CA PHE A 221 -17.31 -7.20 1.10
C PHE A 221 -16.10 -7.97 1.63
N GLY A 222 -16.24 -8.72 2.72
CA GLY A 222 -15.09 -9.23 3.47
C GLY A 222 -14.14 -8.11 3.92
N LEU A 223 -12.89 -8.45 4.25
CA LEU A 223 -11.87 -7.49 4.68
C LEU A 223 -10.70 -7.43 3.69
N PRO A 224 -10.08 -6.26 3.51
CA PRO A 224 -8.88 -6.14 2.68
C PRO A 224 -7.77 -7.04 3.22
N SER A 225 -6.78 -7.36 2.38
CA SER A 225 -5.63 -8.16 2.78
C SER A 225 -4.95 -7.60 4.03
N GLN A 226 -4.78 -6.29 4.07
CA GLN A 226 -4.20 -5.59 5.20
C GLN A 226 -4.60 -4.12 5.24
N VAL A 227 -4.64 -3.58 6.47
CA VAL A 227 -4.58 -2.14 6.74
C VAL A 227 -3.29 -1.86 7.51
N ALA A 228 -2.38 -1.11 6.92
CA ALA A 228 -1.04 -0.89 7.47
C ALA A 228 -0.57 0.55 7.33
N THR A 229 0.40 0.93 8.16
CA THR A 229 1.13 2.18 7.94
C THR A 229 2.19 1.97 6.85
N ILE A 230 2.53 3.03 6.10
CA ILE A 230 3.54 2.97 5.03
C ILE A 230 4.85 2.33 5.51
N ASP A 231 5.33 2.67 6.71
CA ASP A 231 6.60 2.09 7.23
C ASP A 231 6.51 0.62 7.61
N ARG A 232 5.30 0.13 7.95
CA ARG A 232 5.10 -1.27 8.32
C ARG A 232 4.81 -2.16 7.11
N TYR A 233 4.57 -1.58 5.93
CA TYR A 233 4.26 -2.30 4.70
C TYR A 233 5.45 -2.31 3.73
N GLN A 234 6.66 -2.24 4.27
CA GLN A 234 7.88 -2.24 3.48
C GLN A 234 8.24 -3.66 3.03
N GLY A 235 8.78 -3.80 1.83
CA GLY A 235 9.02 -5.10 1.20
C GLY A 235 7.75 -5.78 0.67
N GLU A 236 6.58 -5.39 1.17
CA GLU A 236 5.29 -5.93 0.75
C GLU A 236 4.71 -5.21 -0.48
N GLU A 237 3.70 -5.84 -1.10
CA GLU A 237 3.01 -5.37 -2.28
C GLU A 237 1.61 -5.96 -2.43
N ASN A 238 0.75 -5.25 -3.16
CA ASN A 238 -0.55 -5.80 -3.54
C ASN A 238 -1.00 -5.32 -4.92
N ASP A 239 -2.01 -5.97 -5.49
CA ASP A 239 -2.54 -5.64 -6.82
C ASP A 239 -3.11 -4.24 -6.84
N ILE A 240 -4.01 -3.93 -5.91
CA ILE A 240 -4.58 -2.59 -5.71
C ILE A 240 -4.16 -2.06 -4.33
N VAL A 241 -3.65 -0.84 -4.31
CA VAL A 241 -3.31 -0.13 -3.06
C VAL A 241 -4.05 1.19 -3.01
N ILE A 242 -4.77 1.42 -1.90
CA ILE A 242 -5.42 2.68 -1.58
C ILE A 242 -4.58 3.35 -0.49
N VAL A 243 -4.18 4.61 -0.66
CA VAL A 243 -3.30 5.33 0.29
C VAL A 243 -4.03 6.54 0.87
N SER A 244 -4.12 6.66 2.19
CA SER A 244 -4.61 7.86 2.88
C SER A 244 -3.45 8.67 3.47
N LEU A 245 -3.31 9.93 3.02
CA LEU A 245 -2.25 10.87 3.42
C LEU A 245 -2.58 11.61 4.73
N VAL A 246 -3.85 11.73 5.09
CA VAL A 246 -4.41 12.24 6.36
C VAL A 246 -4.30 13.75 6.54
N ARG A 247 -3.11 14.30 6.33
CA ARG A 247 -2.79 15.67 6.73
C ARG A 247 -3.47 16.68 5.82
N THR A 248 -3.97 17.75 6.42
CA THR A 248 -4.57 18.89 5.70
C THR A 248 -3.91 20.22 6.04
N ARG A 249 -3.19 20.32 7.17
CA ARG A 249 -2.58 21.61 7.60
C ARG A 249 -1.08 21.69 7.35
N ALA A 250 -0.35 20.62 7.63
CA ALA A 250 1.09 20.56 7.47
C ALA A 250 1.52 19.16 7.03
N PRO A 251 2.53 19.03 6.14
CA PRO A 251 2.92 17.73 5.58
C PRO A 251 3.40 16.75 6.66
N GLY A 252 4.03 17.29 7.71
CA GLY A 252 4.51 16.51 8.86
C GLY A 252 5.37 15.33 8.42
N TYR A 253 4.87 14.12 8.68
CA TYR A 253 5.54 12.87 8.37
C TYR A 253 5.80 12.65 6.87
N LEU A 254 4.93 13.19 6.03
CA LEU A 254 4.97 13.01 4.57
C LEU A 254 6.12 13.76 3.90
N ARG A 255 6.70 14.78 4.56
CA ARG A 255 7.80 15.59 4.01
C ARG A 255 9.04 14.75 3.66
N ASP A 256 9.18 13.57 4.26
CA ASP A 256 10.21 12.62 3.88
C ASP A 256 9.85 11.90 2.57
N GLN A 257 10.50 12.31 1.49
CA GLN A 257 10.34 11.74 0.15
C GLN A 257 10.52 10.23 0.09
N ARG A 258 11.28 9.63 1.01
CA ARG A 258 11.46 8.17 1.09
C ARG A 258 10.13 7.46 1.34
N ARG A 259 9.28 8.04 2.19
CA ARG A 259 7.97 7.46 2.54
C ARG A 259 6.99 7.58 1.40
N MET A 260 7.01 8.70 0.68
CA MET A 260 6.22 8.84 -0.54
C MET A 260 6.68 7.85 -1.60
N THR A 261 7.99 7.66 -1.77
CA THR A 261 8.54 6.64 -2.68
C THR A 261 8.02 5.24 -2.32
N VAL A 262 8.02 4.89 -1.03
CA VAL A 262 7.45 3.61 -0.58
C VAL A 262 5.96 3.55 -0.89
N ALA A 263 5.16 4.55 -0.49
CA ALA A 263 3.72 4.59 -0.72
C ALA A 263 3.33 4.41 -2.20
N LEU A 264 4.04 5.07 -3.11
CA LEU A 264 3.77 5.04 -4.55
C LEU A 264 4.22 3.73 -5.22
N SER A 265 5.06 2.92 -4.58
CA SER A 265 5.65 1.69 -5.15
C SER A 265 5.02 0.39 -4.65
N ARG A 266 4.02 0.46 -3.75
CA ARG A 266 3.39 -0.74 -3.19
C ARG A 266 2.34 -1.40 -4.10
N ALA A 267 1.80 -0.66 -5.06
CA ALA A 267 0.81 -1.15 -6.01
C ALA A 267 1.45 -1.85 -7.20
N ARG A 268 0.92 -3.02 -7.57
CA ARG A 268 1.29 -3.71 -8.81
C ARG A 268 0.46 -3.25 -10.00
N GLN A 269 -0.85 -3.17 -9.82
CA GLN A 269 -1.83 -2.96 -10.88
C GLN A 269 -2.60 -1.64 -10.74
N GLY A 270 -2.90 -1.17 -9.53
CA GLY A 270 -3.64 0.07 -9.33
C GLY A 270 -3.33 0.81 -8.04
N LEU A 271 -3.21 2.14 -8.13
CA LEU A 271 -2.85 3.01 -7.01
C LEU A 271 -3.81 4.20 -6.87
N TYR A 272 -4.51 4.30 -5.75
CA TYR A 272 -5.43 5.40 -5.49
C TYR A 272 -5.00 6.16 -4.23
N VAL A 273 -4.60 7.42 -4.40
CA VAL A 273 -4.03 8.24 -3.32
C VAL A 273 -5.06 9.28 -2.90
N LEU A 274 -5.47 9.24 -1.64
CA LEU A 274 -6.41 10.16 -1.02
C LEU A 274 -5.64 11.18 -0.19
N GLY A 275 -5.91 12.45 -0.38
CA GLY A 275 -5.26 13.49 0.42
C GLY A 275 -5.75 14.90 0.09
N ARG A 276 -5.07 15.90 0.63
CA ARG A 276 -5.35 17.31 0.33
C ARG A 276 -4.34 17.84 -0.69
N GLY A 277 -4.78 18.09 -1.92
CA GLY A 277 -3.98 18.56 -3.04
C GLY A 277 -3.33 19.91 -2.75
N THR A 278 -4.05 20.84 -2.10
CA THR A 278 -3.48 22.13 -1.67
C THR A 278 -2.28 21.97 -0.72
N LEU A 279 -2.26 20.93 0.11
CA LEU A 279 -1.13 20.64 0.98
C LEU A 279 0.07 20.07 0.21
N LEU A 280 -0.18 19.20 -0.77
CA LEU A 280 0.89 18.65 -1.63
C LEU A 280 1.55 19.76 -2.46
N ARG A 281 0.74 20.63 -3.09
CA ARG A 281 1.19 21.77 -3.91
C ARG A 281 1.96 22.82 -3.12
N SER A 282 1.61 23.03 -1.85
CA SER A 282 2.27 24.04 -1.01
C SER A 282 3.61 23.58 -0.42
N CYS A 283 3.96 22.30 -0.55
CA CYS A 283 5.20 21.74 -0.01
C CYS A 283 6.20 21.46 -1.13
N ALA A 284 7.28 22.23 -1.21
CA ALA A 284 8.30 22.10 -2.26
C ALA A 284 8.92 20.68 -2.33
N GLU A 285 9.08 20.00 -1.19
CA GLU A 285 9.60 18.63 -1.15
C GLU A 285 8.63 17.59 -1.73
N LEU A 286 7.33 17.90 -1.81
CA LEU A 286 6.28 17.03 -2.35
C LEU A 286 5.90 17.39 -3.79
N GLU A 287 6.41 18.48 -4.33
CA GLU A 287 6.16 18.89 -5.72
C GLU A 287 6.45 17.80 -6.76
N PRO A 288 7.55 17.01 -6.65
CA PRO A 288 7.78 15.89 -7.57
C PRO A 288 6.68 14.82 -7.50
N VAL A 289 6.12 14.60 -6.30
CA VAL A 289 5.02 13.65 -6.10
C VAL A 289 3.73 14.19 -6.70
N TRP A 290 3.43 15.47 -6.49
CA TRP A 290 2.28 16.13 -7.09
C TRP A 290 2.34 16.07 -8.63
N THR A 291 3.47 16.47 -9.21
CA THR A 291 3.70 16.43 -10.66
C THR A 291 3.55 15.01 -11.22
N ALA A 292 4.03 14.00 -10.48
CA ALA A 292 3.91 12.61 -10.89
C ALA A 292 2.45 12.11 -10.86
N LEU A 293 1.67 12.51 -9.86
CA LEU A 293 0.26 12.12 -9.72
C LEU A 293 -0.67 12.88 -10.68
N HIS A 294 -0.27 14.08 -11.13
CA HIS A 294 -0.96 14.92 -12.10
C HIS A 294 -0.12 15.15 -13.37
N PRO A 295 0.05 14.11 -14.21
CA PRO A 295 0.73 14.29 -15.49
C PRO A 295 -0.05 15.28 -16.36
N ARG A 296 0.69 16.18 -17.05
CA ARG A 296 0.14 17.29 -17.84
C ARG A 296 -0.91 16.89 -18.88
N GLU A 297 -0.91 15.65 -19.35
CA GLU A 297 -1.92 15.13 -20.30
C GLU A 297 -3.33 14.98 -19.70
N ARG A 298 -3.46 15.02 -18.36
CA ARG A 298 -4.77 15.05 -17.68
C ARG A 298 -5.34 16.46 -17.52
N VAL A 299 -4.53 17.50 -17.73
CA VAL A 299 -4.98 18.88 -17.71
C VAL A 299 -5.59 19.17 -19.08
N THR A 300 -6.90 19.04 -19.20
CA THR A 300 -7.63 19.64 -20.32
C THR A 300 -7.40 21.16 -20.26
N ASP A 301 -7.11 21.78 -21.41
CA ASP A 301 -6.73 23.20 -21.60
C ASP A 301 -7.74 24.26 -21.08
N ASP A 302 -8.73 23.88 -20.28
CA ASP A 302 -9.69 24.81 -19.71
C ASP A 302 -9.27 25.23 -18.31
N SER A 303 -8.77 26.45 -18.25
CA SER A 303 -8.55 27.24 -17.06
C SER A 303 -9.84 27.36 -16.24
N ASP A 304 -9.98 26.54 -15.21
CA ASP A 304 -10.76 26.89 -14.03
C ASP A 304 -10.06 26.31 -12.79
N ASP A 305 -9.67 27.19 -11.87
CA ASP A 305 -9.09 26.91 -10.54
C ASP A 305 -10.04 26.11 -9.61
N ASN A 306 -11.08 25.49 -10.17
CA ASN A 306 -12.05 24.71 -9.42
C ASN A 306 -11.50 23.30 -9.24
N ASN A 307 -11.52 22.84 -7.98
CA ASN A 307 -11.03 21.57 -7.45
C ASN A 307 -11.67 20.30 -8.08
N GLU A 308 -12.28 20.41 -9.26
CA GLU A 308 -13.12 19.39 -9.92
C GLU A 308 -12.30 18.29 -10.62
N ASP A 309 -11.04 18.57 -10.98
CA ASP A 309 -10.20 17.62 -11.73
C ASP A 309 -9.68 16.44 -10.89
N ASP A 310 -9.79 16.56 -9.57
CA ASP A 310 -9.26 15.58 -8.62
C ASP A 310 -10.35 14.64 -8.07
N ASP A 311 -11.57 14.65 -8.63
CA ASP A 311 -12.63 13.69 -8.29
C ASP A 311 -12.36 12.30 -8.88
N LEU A 312 -12.67 11.24 -8.13
CA LEU A 312 -12.52 9.85 -8.60
C LEU A 312 -13.35 9.59 -9.86
N LEU A 313 -12.72 9.08 -10.91
CA LEU A 313 -13.38 8.70 -12.16
C LEU A 313 -13.58 7.19 -12.24
N VAL A 314 -14.85 6.76 -12.21
CA VAL A 314 -15.25 5.36 -12.32
C VAL A 314 -15.83 5.05 -13.69
N VAL A 315 -15.81 3.79 -14.11
CA VAL A 315 -16.39 3.31 -15.37
C VAL A 315 -17.49 2.31 -15.04
N PRO A 316 -18.77 2.73 -14.96
CA PRO A 316 -19.86 1.83 -14.65
C PRO A 316 -20.01 0.71 -15.69
N GLY A 317 -20.47 -0.46 -15.25
CA GLY A 317 -20.75 -1.61 -16.13
C GLY A 317 -19.56 -2.53 -16.41
N GLU A 318 -18.35 -2.18 -16.00
CA GLU A 318 -17.21 -3.10 -16.03
C GLU A 318 -17.17 -3.97 -14.77
N MET A 319 -16.79 -5.24 -14.93
CA MET A 319 -16.62 -6.18 -13.82
C MET A 319 -15.22 -6.78 -13.84
N TYR A 320 -14.66 -7.05 -12.67
CA TYR A 320 -13.35 -7.66 -12.54
C TYR A 320 -13.32 -9.06 -13.17
N GLY A 321 -12.27 -9.34 -13.97
CA GLY A 321 -12.10 -10.62 -14.67
C GLY A 321 -12.95 -10.76 -15.94
N GLN A 322 -13.76 -9.77 -16.30
CA GLN A 322 -14.49 -9.73 -17.57
C GLN A 322 -13.74 -8.86 -18.60
N PRO A 323 -14.00 -9.04 -19.91
CA PRO A 323 -13.48 -8.14 -20.94
C PRO A 323 -13.88 -6.69 -20.66
N LEU A 324 -12.94 -5.77 -20.87
CA LEU A 324 -13.18 -4.34 -20.72
C LEU A 324 -14.16 -3.84 -21.80
N LEU A 325 -14.89 -2.76 -21.50
CA LEU A 325 -15.78 -2.14 -22.48
C LEU A 325 -14.97 -1.46 -23.58
N GLU A 326 -15.43 -1.56 -24.83
CA GLU A 326 -14.79 -0.87 -25.97
C GLU A 326 -14.77 0.66 -25.75
N THR A 327 -15.88 1.21 -25.24
CA THR A 327 -15.99 2.63 -24.89
C THR A 327 -16.09 2.80 -23.37
N ARG A 328 -15.00 3.24 -22.75
CA ARG A 328 -14.90 3.45 -21.29
C ARG A 328 -15.34 4.86 -20.89
N ALA A 329 -16.64 5.12 -20.95
CA ALA A 329 -17.25 6.37 -20.49
C ALA A 329 -17.09 6.50 -18.96
N ALA A 330 -16.50 7.62 -18.52
CA ALA A 330 -16.23 7.85 -17.11
C ALA A 330 -17.37 8.62 -16.44
N VAL A 331 -17.68 8.25 -15.20
CA VAL A 331 -18.56 9.01 -14.31
C VAL A 331 -17.72 9.58 -13.17
N ARG A 332 -17.91 10.87 -12.90
CA ARG A 332 -17.21 11.61 -11.84
C ARG A 332 -17.91 11.41 -10.50
N MET A 333 -17.18 10.93 -9.49
CA MET A 333 -17.67 10.81 -8.12
C MET A 333 -17.38 12.11 -7.37
N GLN A 334 -18.39 12.98 -7.32
CA GLN A 334 -18.39 14.29 -6.64
C GLN A 334 -18.24 14.14 -5.11
N GLY A 335 -17.02 13.88 -4.65
CA GLY A 335 -16.72 13.68 -3.24
C GLY A 335 -17.26 12.38 -2.61
N LEU A 336 -17.15 12.32 -1.28
CA LEU A 336 -17.43 11.13 -0.47
C LEU A 336 -18.92 10.74 -0.47
N GLU A 337 -19.82 11.72 -0.40
CA GLU A 337 -21.26 11.46 -0.28
C GLU A 337 -21.81 10.80 -1.54
N HIS A 338 -21.40 11.27 -2.72
CA HIS A 338 -21.78 10.68 -3.99
C HIS A 338 -21.24 9.25 -4.13
N LEU A 339 -19.96 9.01 -3.79
CA LEU A 339 -19.41 7.65 -3.79
C LEU A 339 -20.17 6.73 -2.81
N GLY A 340 -20.52 7.24 -1.62
CA GLY A 340 -21.28 6.49 -0.63
C GLY A 340 -22.68 6.09 -1.11
N GLN A 341 -23.40 7.03 -1.74
CA GLN A 341 -24.71 6.75 -2.34
C GLN A 341 -24.59 5.73 -3.47
N TYR A 342 -23.59 5.89 -4.34
CA TYR A 342 -23.37 4.98 -5.47
C TYR A 342 -23.06 3.55 -5.00
N VAL A 343 -22.19 3.38 -4.00
CA VAL A 343 -21.90 2.08 -3.37
C VAL A 343 -23.15 1.49 -2.73
N TYR A 344 -23.95 2.31 -2.03
CA TYR A 344 -25.20 1.85 -1.42
C TYR A 344 -26.19 1.31 -2.46
N GLU A 345 -26.41 2.04 -3.55
CA GLU A 345 -27.29 1.64 -4.65
C GLU A 345 -26.81 0.34 -5.30
N MET A 346 -25.52 0.24 -5.64
CA MET A 346 -24.91 -0.98 -6.19
C MET A 346 -25.06 -2.18 -5.24
N THR A 347 -24.89 -1.97 -3.93
CA THR A 347 -25.04 -3.02 -2.93
C THR A 347 -26.48 -3.52 -2.87
N LYS A 348 -27.46 -2.61 -2.89
CA LYS A 348 -28.88 -2.95 -2.89
C LYS A 348 -29.24 -3.77 -4.13
N THR A 349 -28.84 -3.31 -5.31
CA THR A 349 -29.10 -4.03 -6.57
C THR A 349 -28.49 -5.44 -6.55
N ARG A 350 -27.27 -5.60 -6.03
CA ARG A 350 -26.61 -6.90 -5.90
C ARG A 350 -27.37 -7.85 -4.96
N LEU A 351 -27.77 -7.35 -3.79
CA LEU A 351 -28.53 -8.14 -2.81
C LEU A 351 -29.90 -8.58 -3.36
N GLU A 352 -30.58 -7.72 -4.11
CA GLU A 352 -31.85 -8.06 -4.78
C GLU A 352 -31.66 -9.17 -5.82
N TYR A 353 -30.59 -9.09 -6.61
CA TYR A 353 -30.25 -10.10 -7.61
C TYR A 353 -29.92 -11.46 -6.97
N GLU A 354 -29.11 -11.49 -5.91
CA GLU A 354 -28.79 -12.72 -5.16
C GLU A 354 -30.04 -13.36 -4.53
N GLN A 355 -30.99 -12.56 -4.03
CA GLN A 355 -32.27 -13.06 -3.52
C GLN A 355 -33.15 -13.66 -4.61
N GLN A 356 -33.21 -13.04 -5.79
CA GLN A 356 -33.96 -13.57 -6.92
C GLN A 356 -33.38 -14.91 -7.41
N GLN A 357 -32.05 -15.06 -7.44
CA GLN A 357 -31.40 -16.32 -7.79
C GLN A 357 -31.68 -17.43 -6.77
N GLN A 358 -31.66 -17.13 -5.47
CA GLN A 358 -31.98 -18.10 -4.42
C GLN A 358 -33.44 -18.57 -4.48
N GLN A 359 -34.38 -17.69 -4.86
CA GLN A 359 -35.79 -18.04 -5.04
C GLN A 359 -36.04 -18.87 -6.32
N GLN A 360 -35.15 -18.83 -7.30
CA GLN A 360 -35.28 -19.55 -8.58
C GLN A 360 -34.59 -20.92 -8.61
N GLN A 361 -33.80 -21.30 -7.60
CA GLN A 361 -33.30 -22.67 -7.45
C GLN A 361 -34.34 -23.54 -6.74
N PRO A 362 -35.00 -24.51 -7.42
CA PRO A 362 -35.90 -25.43 -6.75
C PRO A 362 -35.07 -26.35 -5.84
N SER A 363 -35.54 -26.56 -4.61
CA SER A 363 -35.04 -27.55 -3.68
C SER A 363 -35.03 -28.94 -4.33
N LEU A 364 -33.87 -29.39 -4.82
CA LEU A 364 -33.59 -30.79 -5.10
C LEU A 364 -33.41 -31.52 -3.76
N GLN A 365 -34.49 -31.61 -2.98
CA GLN A 365 -34.63 -32.67 -1.98
C GLN A 365 -35.24 -33.86 -2.73
N GLY A 366 -34.41 -34.87 -2.99
CA GLY A 366 -34.88 -36.15 -3.51
C GLY A 366 -35.87 -36.79 -2.54
N PRO A 367 -36.84 -37.58 -3.03
CA PRO A 367 -37.85 -38.19 -2.17
C PRO A 367 -37.20 -39.16 -1.19
N GLU A 368 -37.48 -38.98 0.09
CA GLU A 368 -37.25 -39.99 1.12
C GLU A 368 -37.95 -41.29 0.69
N GLN A 369 -37.17 -42.34 0.40
CA GLN A 369 -37.71 -43.69 0.31
C GLN A 369 -38.03 -44.15 1.73
N SER A 370 -39.27 -43.90 2.12
CA SER A 370 -39.97 -44.69 3.12
C SER A 370 -40.31 -46.04 2.49
N ASP A 371 -39.55 -47.08 2.83
CA ASP A 371 -40.03 -48.45 2.69
C ASP A 371 -40.40 -49.02 4.07
N HIS A 372 -41.47 -49.80 4.00
CA HIS A 372 -42.47 -50.09 5.03
C HIS A 372 -42.03 -51.04 6.16
N GLN A 373 -42.72 -50.86 7.30
CA GLN A 373 -43.05 -51.86 8.34
C GLN A 373 -43.61 -53.15 7.71
N THR A 374 -43.36 -54.36 8.21
CA THR A 374 -44.08 -55.12 9.27
C THR A 374 -43.49 -56.56 9.23
N ASP A 375 -43.54 -57.49 10.18
CA ASP A 375 -44.23 -57.74 11.45
C ASP A 375 -43.39 -58.80 12.22
N GLU A 376 -43.69 -58.91 13.53
CA GLU A 376 -43.58 -60.07 14.46
C GLU A 376 -42.69 -61.29 14.16
#